data_AF-A0A954HES3-F1
#
_entry.id   AF-A0A954HES3-F1
#
_cell.length_a   1.000
_cell.length_b   1.000
_cell.length_c   1.000
_cell.angle_alpha   90.00
_cell.angle_beta   90.00
_cell.angle_gamma   90.00
#
_symmetry.space_group_name_H-M   'P 1'
#
loop_
_entity.id
_entity.type
_entity.pdbx_description
1 polymer ?
#
loop_
_entity_poly.entity_id
_entity_poly.type
_entity_poly.pdbx_seq_one_letter_code
_entity_poly.pdbx_strand_id
1 'polypeptide(L)'
;MSSAETTYDRVNDYGAIKISLASPHDIRSWSFGEIKKPETINYRTYRPERDGLFCERIFGPEKDWECACGKYRGMKYKGMICDRCGVKVTHSRVRRKRMGHIELAAPIVHIWFFKSMPSRLGALLNMKTTALEKVVYFQDYVVTDPGDTPLEMCQTMTEEEARQNQAKYGPGAFEIEMGAEAIKKLLMNLNLVELSVQLRKDLFET
;
A
#
# COMPACT_ATOMS: atom_id res chain seq x y z
N MET A 1 20.39 21.84 -27.16
CA MET A 1 19.76 21.03 -28.23
C MET A 1 18.96 19.93 -27.57
N SER A 2 17.65 19.97 -27.80
CA SER A 2 16.56 19.10 -27.35
C SER A 2 16.90 17.72 -26.78
N SER A 3 16.83 17.58 -25.46
CA SER A 3 16.80 16.29 -24.74
C SER A 3 15.43 16.06 -24.09
N ALA A 4 14.33 16.29 -24.83
CA ALA A 4 12.98 16.19 -24.29
C ALA A 4 11.96 15.50 -25.21
N GLU A 5 12.39 14.85 -26.30
CA GLU A 5 11.50 14.15 -27.22
C GLU A 5 12.14 12.87 -27.75
N THR A 6 12.08 11.79 -26.95
CA THR A 6 11.84 10.41 -27.40
C THR A 6 11.77 9.48 -26.17
N THR A 7 10.71 9.58 -25.36
CA THR A 7 10.34 8.50 -24.41
C THR A 7 9.32 7.56 -25.05
N TYR A 8 9.55 7.27 -26.34
CA TYR A 8 8.94 6.15 -27.04
C TYR A 8 10.03 5.09 -27.13
N ASP A 9 10.49 4.63 -25.96
CA ASP A 9 11.45 3.54 -25.87
C ASP A 9 10.90 2.35 -26.67
N ARG A 10 11.77 1.86 -27.54
CA ARG A 10 11.57 0.67 -28.35
C ARG A 10 11.10 -0.45 -27.43
N VAL A 11 9.85 -0.87 -27.61
CA VAL A 11 9.20 -1.91 -26.79
C VAL A 11 9.98 -3.25 -26.80
N ASN A 12 10.94 -3.40 -27.72
CA ASN A 12 11.73 -4.61 -27.94
C ASN A 12 13.17 -4.57 -27.40
N ASP A 13 13.60 -3.52 -26.67
CA ASP A 13 15.00 -3.42 -26.19
C ASP A 13 15.24 -3.99 -24.78
N TYR A 14 14.28 -4.72 -24.19
CA TYR A 14 14.41 -5.28 -22.83
C TYR A 14 14.87 -6.75 -22.87
N GLY A 15 16.02 -7.05 -22.25
CA GLY A 15 16.58 -8.41 -22.19
C GLY A 15 16.04 -9.30 -21.06
N ALA A 16 15.45 -8.71 -20.01
CA ALA A 16 14.85 -9.45 -18.89
C ALA A 16 13.78 -8.62 -18.17
N ILE A 17 12.87 -9.30 -17.47
CA ILE A 17 11.80 -8.70 -16.64
C ILE A 17 11.96 -9.22 -15.22
N LYS A 18 11.90 -8.31 -14.23
CA LYS A 18 11.90 -8.62 -12.80
C LYS A 18 10.59 -8.16 -12.17
N ILE A 19 10.06 -8.95 -11.25
CA ILE A 19 8.90 -8.61 -10.44
C ILE A 19 9.33 -8.58 -8.97
N SER A 20 8.90 -7.55 -8.24
CA SER A 20 9.15 -7.38 -6.81
C SER A 20 7.96 -6.72 -6.13
N LEU A 21 7.91 -6.81 -4.79
CA LEU A 21 6.95 -6.05 -4.00
C LEU A 21 7.28 -4.55 -4.10
N ALA A 22 6.24 -3.73 -4.22
CA ALA A 22 6.37 -2.28 -4.24
C ALA A 22 6.40 -1.76 -2.81
N SER A 23 7.41 -0.95 -2.47
CA SER A 23 7.42 -0.24 -1.19
C SER A 23 6.41 0.93 -1.20
N PRO A 24 5.96 1.43 -0.04
CA PRO A 24 5.14 2.64 0.02
C PRO A 24 5.80 3.84 -0.66
N HIS A 25 7.13 3.93 -0.61
CA HIS A 25 7.89 4.97 -1.30
C HIS A 25 7.83 4.81 -2.82
N ASP A 26 7.97 3.58 -3.34
CA ASP A 26 7.86 3.30 -4.78
C ASP A 26 6.48 3.66 -5.31
N ILE A 27 5.41 3.29 -4.59
CA ILE A 27 4.03 3.61 -4.97
C ILE A 27 3.83 5.13 -5.06
N ARG A 28 4.37 5.90 -4.10
CA ARG A 28 4.33 7.37 -4.15
C ARG A 28 5.16 7.93 -5.31
N SER A 29 6.31 7.32 -5.63
CA SER A 29 7.19 7.76 -6.72
C SER A 29 6.54 7.63 -8.10
N TRP A 30 5.68 6.63 -8.30
CA TRP A 30 4.93 6.43 -9.55
C TRP A 30 3.75 7.38 -9.69
N SER A 31 3.32 7.96 -8.57
CA SER A 31 2.11 8.75 -8.50
C SER A 31 2.31 10.18 -8.96
N PHE A 32 1.35 10.70 -9.72
CA PHE A 32 1.27 12.11 -10.12
C PHE A 32 0.41 12.95 -9.18
N GLY A 33 -0.16 12.33 -8.15
CA GLY A 33 -0.95 13.02 -7.13
C GLY A 33 -1.84 12.09 -6.33
N GLU A 34 -2.21 12.58 -5.15
CA GLU A 34 -3.12 11.92 -4.22
C GLU A 34 -4.59 12.16 -4.63
N ILE A 35 -5.38 11.09 -4.65
CA ILE A 35 -6.84 11.17 -4.78
C ILE A 35 -7.43 11.29 -3.37
N LYS A 36 -8.20 12.36 -3.14
CA LYS A 36 -8.81 12.67 -1.83
C LYS A 36 -10.32 12.46 -1.81
N LYS A 37 -10.90 12.34 -3.00
CA LYS A 37 -12.31 12.53 -3.26
C LYS A 37 -12.83 11.35 -4.09
N PRO A 38 -13.94 10.69 -3.71
CA PRO A 38 -14.49 9.58 -4.48
C PRO A 38 -15.19 10.04 -5.76
N GLU A 39 -15.39 11.34 -5.94
CA GLU A 39 -16.12 11.91 -7.07
C GLU A 39 -15.41 11.65 -8.41
N THR A 40 -16.21 11.43 -9.44
CA THR A 40 -15.75 11.07 -10.78
C THR A 40 -15.85 12.25 -11.73
N ILE A 41 -17.06 12.55 -12.17
CA ILE A 41 -17.41 13.63 -13.08
C ILE A 41 -18.59 14.42 -12.51
N ASN A 42 -18.64 15.69 -12.85
CA ASN A 42 -19.77 16.54 -12.50
C ASN A 42 -21.00 16.17 -13.36
N TYR A 43 -22.15 15.96 -12.72
CA TYR A 43 -23.36 15.52 -13.42
C TYR A 43 -23.94 16.53 -14.43
N ARG A 44 -23.69 17.84 -14.26
CA ARG A 44 -24.19 18.88 -15.19
C ARG A 44 -23.21 19.19 -16.30
N THR A 45 -21.94 19.35 -15.94
CA THR A 45 -20.92 19.81 -16.88
C THR A 45 -20.20 18.66 -17.59
N TYR A 46 -20.37 17.42 -17.11
CA TYR A 46 -19.63 16.23 -17.54
C TYR A 46 -18.11 16.37 -17.44
N ARG A 47 -17.63 17.36 -16.69
CA ARG A 47 -16.20 17.59 -16.48
C ARG A 47 -15.69 16.78 -15.29
N PRO A 48 -14.44 16.28 -15.33
CA PRO A 48 -13.84 15.59 -14.19
C PRO A 48 -13.76 16.48 -12.95
N GLU A 49 -14.08 15.91 -11.80
CA GLU A 49 -13.99 16.61 -10.51
C GLU A 49 -12.53 16.77 -10.06
N ARG A 50 -12.25 17.88 -9.35
CA ARG A 50 -10.90 18.16 -8.83
C ARG A 50 -10.60 17.24 -7.66
N ASP A 51 -9.39 16.66 -7.67
CA ASP A 51 -8.88 15.70 -6.68
C ASP A 51 -9.68 14.37 -6.61
N GLY A 52 -10.60 14.17 -7.56
CA GLY A 52 -11.38 12.95 -7.74
C GLY A 52 -10.68 11.89 -8.61
N LEU A 53 -11.40 10.80 -8.87
CA LEU A 53 -10.87 9.62 -9.59
C LEU A 53 -10.50 9.89 -11.06
N PHE A 54 -11.05 10.94 -11.68
CA PHE A 54 -10.74 11.32 -13.07
C PHE A 54 -9.99 12.65 -13.18
N CYS A 55 -9.46 13.18 -12.07
CA CYS A 55 -8.87 14.50 -11.99
C CYS A 55 -7.80 14.76 -13.06
N GLU A 56 -8.01 15.79 -13.88
CA GLU A 56 -7.09 16.17 -14.96
C GLU A 56 -5.72 16.65 -14.46
N ARG A 57 -5.64 17.14 -13.23
CA ARG A 57 -4.39 17.57 -12.59
C ARG A 57 -3.44 16.37 -12.40
N ILE A 58 -3.99 15.26 -11.91
CA ILE A 58 -3.25 14.03 -11.60
C ILE A 58 -2.98 13.26 -12.89
N PHE A 59 -4.05 12.85 -13.58
CA PHE A 59 -3.95 11.93 -14.71
C PHE A 59 -3.60 12.62 -16.04
N GLY A 60 -3.77 13.94 -16.14
CA GLY A 60 -3.54 14.71 -17.35
C GLY A 60 -4.81 15.18 -18.05
N PRO A 61 -4.69 16.05 -19.07
CA PRO A 61 -5.81 16.75 -19.67
C PRO A 61 -6.74 15.82 -20.45
N GLU A 62 -8.02 16.18 -20.51
CA GLU A 62 -9.02 15.45 -21.32
C GLU A 62 -8.75 15.62 -22.82
N LYS A 63 -8.39 16.84 -23.25
CA LYS A 63 -8.11 17.20 -24.64
C LYS A 63 -6.63 17.41 -24.88
N ASP A 64 -6.18 17.13 -26.10
CA ASP A 64 -4.78 17.31 -26.47
C ASP A 64 -4.38 18.78 -26.45
N TRP A 65 -3.27 19.08 -25.78
CA TRP A 65 -2.69 20.43 -25.72
C TRP A 65 -3.64 21.51 -25.19
N GLU A 66 -4.58 21.14 -24.32
CA GLU A 66 -5.54 22.06 -23.72
C GLU A 66 -5.65 21.78 -22.20
N CYS A 67 -5.64 22.83 -21.38
CA CYS A 67 -5.89 22.68 -19.94
C CYS A 67 -7.41 22.64 -19.65
N ALA A 68 -7.81 22.05 -18.51
CA ALA A 68 -9.24 21.88 -18.15
C ALA A 68 -10.09 23.17 -18.23
N CYS A 69 -9.54 24.32 -17.84
CA CYS A 69 -10.27 25.60 -17.84
C CYS A 69 -10.25 26.35 -19.18
N GLY A 70 -9.55 25.83 -20.20
CA GLY A 70 -9.43 26.44 -21.51
C GLY A 70 -8.49 27.66 -21.60
N LYS A 71 -7.91 28.14 -20.48
CA LYS A 71 -6.98 29.29 -20.47
C LYS A 71 -5.78 29.09 -21.39
N TYR A 72 -5.16 27.91 -21.33
CA TYR A 72 -4.05 27.53 -22.18
C TYR A 72 -4.50 26.47 -23.19
N ARG A 73 -4.37 26.79 -24.47
CA ARG A 73 -4.79 25.95 -25.60
C ARG A 73 -3.78 26.00 -26.76
N GLY A 74 -3.51 24.84 -27.35
CA GLY A 74 -2.63 24.64 -28.48
C GLY A 74 -1.20 24.29 -28.08
N MET A 75 -0.42 23.78 -29.05
CA MET A 75 0.95 23.29 -28.81
C MET A 75 1.92 24.36 -28.31
N LYS A 76 1.62 25.65 -28.50
CA LYS A 76 2.45 26.77 -27.98
C LYS A 76 2.64 26.76 -26.46
N TYR A 77 1.72 26.16 -25.70
CA TYR A 77 1.80 26.05 -24.24
C TYR A 77 2.24 24.66 -23.78
N LYS A 78 2.80 23.83 -24.67
CA LYS A 78 3.28 22.48 -24.35
C LYS A 78 4.16 22.47 -23.11
N GLY A 79 3.82 21.61 -22.15
CA GLY A 79 4.56 21.42 -20.91
C GLY A 79 4.24 22.43 -19.80
N MET A 80 3.51 23.50 -20.09
CA MET A 80 3.11 24.52 -19.10
C MET A 80 2.03 23.97 -18.16
N ILE A 81 2.14 24.28 -16.88
CA ILE A 81 1.12 23.98 -15.87
C ILE A 81 0.21 25.20 -15.72
N CYS A 82 -1.10 25.02 -15.86
CA CYS A 82 -2.04 26.11 -15.70
C CYS A 82 -2.10 26.57 -14.24
N ASP A 83 -1.95 27.87 -14.00
CA ASP A 83 -2.10 28.54 -12.70
C ASP A 83 -3.53 28.42 -12.12
N ARG A 84 -4.57 28.44 -12.97
CA ARG A 84 -5.96 28.37 -12.52
C ARG A 84 -6.40 26.95 -12.14
N CYS A 85 -6.12 25.95 -12.98
CA CYS A 85 -6.61 24.58 -12.78
C CYS A 85 -5.53 23.55 -12.40
N GLY A 86 -4.24 23.91 -12.44
CA GLY A 86 -3.13 23.01 -12.14
C GLY A 86 -2.86 21.92 -13.20
N VAL A 87 -3.60 21.92 -14.31
CA VAL A 87 -3.44 20.90 -15.36
C VAL A 87 -2.24 21.23 -16.25
N LYS A 88 -1.35 20.25 -16.42
CA LYS A 88 -0.22 20.33 -17.35
C LYS A 88 -0.72 20.15 -18.78
N VAL A 89 -0.40 21.10 -19.66
CA VAL A 89 -0.73 21.05 -21.08
C VAL A 89 0.15 19.99 -21.77
N THR A 90 -0.46 18.87 -22.15
CA THR A 90 0.20 17.73 -22.78
C THR A 90 -0.82 16.94 -23.62
N HIS A 91 -0.39 15.87 -24.28
CA HIS A 91 -1.28 14.93 -24.95
C HIS A 91 -2.17 14.20 -23.93
N SER A 92 -3.47 14.08 -24.19
CA SER A 92 -4.44 13.34 -23.39
C SER A 92 -4.07 11.86 -23.16
N ARG A 93 -3.29 11.25 -24.07
CA ARG A 93 -2.80 9.86 -23.96
C ARG A 93 -2.01 9.59 -22.69
N VAL A 94 -1.43 10.62 -22.04
CA VAL A 94 -0.73 10.43 -20.75
C VAL A 94 -1.67 9.89 -19.66
N ARG A 95 -2.99 10.09 -19.78
CA ARG A 95 -4.00 9.54 -18.85
C ARG A 95 -3.97 8.02 -18.77
N ARG A 96 -3.46 7.33 -19.80
CA ARG A 96 -3.29 5.87 -19.83
C ARG A 96 -1.98 5.38 -19.18
N LYS A 97 -1.07 6.30 -18.84
CA LYS A 97 0.26 6.00 -18.30
C LYS A 97 0.46 6.52 -16.87
N ARG A 98 -0.16 7.65 -16.52
CA ARG A 98 0.00 8.25 -15.19
C ARG A 98 -0.78 7.47 -14.15
N MET A 99 -0.14 7.21 -13.02
CA MET A 99 -0.76 6.60 -11.85
C MET A 99 -1.12 7.67 -10.81
N GLY A 100 -2.10 7.36 -9.98
CA GLY A 100 -2.46 8.11 -8.79
C GLY A 100 -2.31 7.22 -7.55
N HIS A 101 -2.30 7.80 -6.35
CA HIS A 101 -2.28 7.04 -5.10
C HIS A 101 -3.35 7.55 -4.15
N ILE A 102 -3.70 6.72 -3.17
CA ILE A 102 -4.53 7.08 -2.02
C ILE A 102 -3.70 6.76 -0.79
N GLU A 103 -3.53 7.75 0.08
CA GLU A 103 -2.88 7.53 1.37
C GLU A 103 -3.92 6.94 2.33
N LEU A 104 -3.63 5.74 2.86
CA LEU A 104 -4.54 5.06 3.77
C LEU A 104 -4.29 5.55 5.20
N ALA A 105 -5.36 5.82 5.94
CA ALA A 105 -5.27 6.29 7.32
C ALA A 105 -4.70 5.22 8.28
N ALA A 106 -4.95 3.94 7.96
CA ALA A 106 -4.46 2.79 8.70
C ALA A 106 -3.86 1.77 7.72
N PRO A 107 -2.88 0.96 8.14
CA PRO A 107 -2.38 -0.12 7.30
C PRO A 107 -3.47 -1.15 7.05
N ILE A 108 -3.43 -1.77 5.87
CA ILE A 108 -4.33 -2.86 5.49
C ILE A 108 -3.50 -4.06 5.05
N VAL A 109 -4.07 -5.26 5.26
CA VAL A 109 -3.44 -6.49 4.79
C VAL A 109 -3.78 -6.71 3.31
N HIS A 110 -2.76 -6.91 2.49
CA HIS A 110 -2.97 -7.18 1.08
C HIS A 110 -3.54 -8.60 0.87
N ILE A 111 -4.75 -8.67 0.29
CA ILE A 111 -5.57 -9.89 0.20
C ILE A 111 -4.84 -11.10 -0.42
N TRP A 112 -3.97 -10.90 -1.41
CA TRP A 112 -3.22 -12.01 -2.03
C TRP A 112 -2.23 -12.71 -1.09
N PHE A 113 -1.63 -12.00 -0.13
CA PHE A 113 -0.71 -12.65 0.82
C PHE A 113 -1.42 -13.27 2.02
N PHE A 114 -2.70 -12.91 2.18
CA PHE A 114 -3.57 -13.34 3.27
C PHE A 114 -4.45 -14.53 2.90
N LYS A 115 -5.29 -14.38 1.86
CA LYS A 115 -6.32 -15.37 1.45
C LYS A 115 -5.85 -16.39 0.42
N SER A 116 -4.79 -16.12 -0.34
CA SER A 116 -4.29 -17.12 -1.29
C SER A 116 -3.69 -18.31 -0.55
N MET A 117 -4.06 -19.53 -0.95
CA MET A 117 -3.54 -20.76 -0.36
C MET A 117 -2.31 -21.24 -1.15
N PRO A 118 -1.18 -21.57 -0.48
CA PRO A 118 -0.92 -21.40 0.95
C PRO A 118 -0.74 -19.92 1.36
N SER A 119 -1.23 -19.55 2.53
CA SER A 119 -1.13 -18.17 3.05
C SER A 119 0.34 -17.82 3.28
N ARG A 120 0.84 -16.79 2.59
CA ARG A 120 2.23 -16.35 2.71
C ARG A 120 2.48 -15.71 4.08
N LEU A 121 1.49 -14.96 4.58
CA LEU A 121 1.56 -14.37 5.92
C LEU A 121 1.50 -15.44 7.02
N GLY A 122 0.60 -16.42 6.89
CA GLY A 122 0.53 -17.54 7.83
C GLY A 122 1.84 -18.32 7.91
N ALA A 123 2.46 -18.60 6.75
CA ALA A 123 3.75 -19.28 6.68
C ALA A 123 4.90 -18.46 7.30
N LEU A 124 4.93 -17.14 7.09
CA LEU A 124 5.98 -16.28 7.65
C LEU A 124 5.88 -16.13 9.17
N LEU A 125 4.67 -15.99 9.71
CA LEU A 125 4.43 -15.80 11.14
C LEU A 125 4.25 -17.12 11.90
N ASN A 126 4.33 -18.27 11.22
CA ASN A 126 4.00 -19.59 11.75
C ASN A 126 2.61 -19.64 12.42
N MET A 127 1.64 -18.95 11.83
CA MET A 127 0.25 -18.88 12.33
C MET A 127 -0.71 -19.62 11.41
N LYS A 128 -1.73 -20.26 11.99
CA LYS A 128 -2.84 -20.82 11.22
C LYS A 128 -3.61 -19.69 10.53
N THR A 129 -4.03 -19.90 9.27
CA THR A 129 -4.82 -18.91 8.51
C THR A 129 -6.08 -18.47 9.26
N THR A 130 -6.75 -19.39 9.97
CA THR A 130 -7.93 -19.08 10.78
C THR A 130 -7.62 -18.15 11.94
N ALA A 131 -6.48 -18.32 12.61
CA ALA A 131 -6.05 -17.44 13.70
C ALA A 131 -5.70 -16.04 13.16
N LEU A 132 -4.98 -15.98 12.04
CA LEU A 132 -4.66 -14.72 11.37
C LEU A 132 -5.92 -13.96 10.92
N GLU A 133 -6.94 -14.68 10.44
CA GLU A 133 -8.23 -14.10 10.07
C GLU A 133 -8.94 -13.44 11.25
N LYS A 134 -8.97 -14.12 12.40
CA LYS A 134 -9.58 -13.56 13.62
C LYS A 134 -8.90 -12.28 14.08
N VAL A 135 -7.56 -12.23 14.03
CA VAL A 135 -6.80 -11.03 14.38
C VAL A 135 -7.09 -9.90 13.39
N VAL A 136 -7.04 -10.17 12.08
CA VAL A 136 -7.29 -9.16 11.03
C VAL A 136 -8.72 -8.61 11.09
N TYR A 137 -9.69 -9.44 11.46
CA TYR A 137 -11.09 -9.04 11.61
C TYR A 137 -11.45 -8.54 13.02
N PHE A 138 -10.47 -8.18 13.86
CA PHE A 138 -10.68 -7.59 15.18
C PHE A 138 -11.51 -8.49 16.13
N GLN A 139 -11.39 -9.81 15.99
CA GLN A 139 -12.07 -10.78 16.86
C GLN A 139 -11.20 -11.21 18.04
N ASP A 140 -9.93 -11.54 17.76
CA ASP A 140 -8.96 -11.98 18.76
C ASP A 140 -7.76 -11.01 18.79
N TYR A 141 -7.13 -10.93 19.96
CA TYR A 141 -5.86 -10.24 20.14
C TYR A 141 -4.69 -11.17 19.78
N VAL A 142 -3.55 -10.57 19.45
CA VAL A 142 -2.27 -11.27 19.30
C VAL A 142 -1.20 -10.60 20.16
N VAL A 143 -0.37 -11.41 20.81
CA VAL A 143 0.78 -10.93 21.58
C VAL A 143 1.85 -10.41 20.62
N THR A 144 2.14 -9.12 20.71
CA THR A 144 3.19 -8.44 19.92
C THR A 144 4.50 -8.34 20.69
N ASP A 145 4.44 -8.24 22.02
CA ASP A 145 5.58 -8.31 22.93
C ASP A 145 5.19 -9.08 24.19
N PRO A 146 5.78 -10.25 24.47
CA PRO A 146 5.47 -11.03 25.67
C PRO A 146 6.06 -10.44 26.97
N GLY A 147 7.05 -9.53 26.89
CA GLY A 147 7.74 -9.01 28.08
C GLY A 147 8.33 -10.11 28.96
N ASP A 148 8.19 -9.98 30.27
CA ASP A 148 8.63 -10.97 31.27
C ASP A 148 7.56 -12.03 31.59
N THR A 149 6.49 -12.10 30.80
CA THR A 149 5.39 -13.04 31.02
C THR A 149 5.65 -14.39 30.35
N PRO A 150 4.98 -15.49 30.78
CA PRO A 150 5.09 -16.78 30.10
C PRO A 150 4.32 -16.86 28.78
N LEU A 151 3.84 -15.73 28.25
CA LEU A 151 3.14 -15.66 26.97
C LEU A 151 4.13 -15.81 25.82
N GLU A 152 3.67 -16.37 24.71
CA GLU A 152 4.50 -16.53 23.51
C GLU A 152 4.19 -15.44 22.49
N MET A 153 5.21 -15.01 21.74
CA MET A 153 5.00 -14.12 20.61
C MET A 153 4.10 -14.80 19.56
N CYS A 154 3.22 -14.03 18.91
CA CYS A 154 2.19 -14.56 17.99
C CYS A 154 1.10 -15.44 18.65
N GLN A 155 1.08 -15.58 19.97
CA GLN A 155 -0.02 -16.23 20.67
C GLN A 155 -1.30 -15.41 20.50
N THR A 156 -2.37 -16.05 20.04
CA THR A 156 -3.69 -15.43 19.94
C THR A 156 -4.51 -15.68 21.20
N MET A 157 -5.28 -14.68 21.63
CA MET A 157 -6.16 -14.79 22.79
C MET A 157 -7.46 -14.03 22.56
N THR A 158 -8.52 -14.54 23.17
CA THR A 158 -9.83 -13.87 23.18
C THR A 158 -9.81 -12.65 24.12
N GLU A 159 -10.82 -11.79 24.02
CA GLU A 159 -10.96 -10.62 24.89
C GLU A 159 -11.01 -11.00 26.39
N GLU A 160 -11.69 -12.11 26.72
CA GLU A 160 -11.79 -12.57 28.11
C GLU A 160 -10.44 -13.06 28.64
N GLU A 161 -9.70 -13.82 27.83
CA GLU A 161 -8.34 -14.28 28.17
C GLU A 161 -7.37 -13.10 28.30
N ALA A 162 -7.47 -12.09 27.43
CA ALA A 162 -6.67 -10.87 27.52
C ALA A 162 -6.92 -10.15 28.86
N ARG A 163 -8.19 -10.00 29.26
CA ARG A 163 -8.57 -9.38 30.54
C ARG A 163 -8.05 -10.18 31.74
N GLN A 164 -8.13 -11.50 31.70
CA GLN A 164 -7.61 -12.37 32.77
C GLN A 164 -6.09 -12.28 32.88
N ASN A 165 -5.36 -12.30 31.76
CA ASN A 165 -3.91 -12.18 31.74
C ASN A 165 -3.46 -10.78 32.22
N GLN A 166 -4.16 -9.71 31.84
CA GLN A 166 -3.90 -8.36 32.35
C GLN A 166 -4.13 -8.26 33.86
N ALA A 167 -5.19 -8.90 34.39
CA ALA A 167 -5.44 -8.94 35.83
C ALA A 167 -4.37 -9.75 36.58
N LYS A 168 -3.81 -10.79 35.95
CA LYS A 168 -2.80 -11.67 36.55
C LYS A 168 -1.40 -11.06 36.56
N TYR A 169 -0.95 -10.50 35.44
CA TYR A 169 0.42 -10.00 35.28
C TYR A 169 0.54 -8.50 35.53
N GLY A 170 -0.58 -7.78 35.58
CA GLY A 170 -0.62 -6.34 35.77
C GLY A 170 -0.62 -5.55 34.46
N PRO A 171 -0.97 -4.25 34.53
CA PRO A 171 -1.00 -3.39 33.36
C PRO A 171 0.41 -3.17 32.81
N GLY A 172 0.60 -3.39 31.50
CA GLY A 172 1.87 -3.14 30.80
C GLY A 172 2.92 -4.25 30.95
N ALA A 173 2.58 -5.40 31.53
CA ALA A 173 3.50 -6.53 31.62
C ALA A 173 3.80 -7.18 30.25
N PHE A 174 2.88 -7.04 29.29
CA PHE A 174 2.98 -7.54 27.92
C PHE A 174 2.15 -6.64 27.00
N GLU A 175 2.45 -6.66 25.70
CA GLU A 175 1.72 -5.92 24.67
C GLU A 175 0.88 -6.87 23.81
N ILE A 176 -0.40 -6.50 23.65
CA ILE A 176 -1.34 -7.16 22.75
C ILE A 176 -1.95 -6.14 21.81
N GLU A 177 -2.10 -6.54 20.56
CA GLU A 177 -2.74 -5.72 19.53
C GLU A 177 -3.70 -6.57 18.70
N MET A 178 -4.50 -5.91 17.86
CA MET A 178 -5.39 -6.56 16.90
C MET A 178 -5.37 -5.82 15.55
N GLY A 179 -5.98 -6.43 14.53
CA GLY A 179 -6.07 -5.82 13.20
C GLY A 179 -4.76 -5.87 12.40
N ALA A 180 -4.73 -5.10 11.32
CA ALA A 180 -3.60 -5.08 10.38
C ALA A 180 -2.34 -4.42 10.96
N GLU A 181 -2.47 -3.53 11.95
CA GLU A 181 -1.35 -2.91 12.65
C GLU A 181 -0.53 -3.94 13.42
N ALA A 182 -1.21 -4.83 14.15
CA ALA A 182 -0.59 -5.93 14.86
C ALA A 182 0.25 -6.81 13.91
N ILE A 183 -0.34 -7.20 12.78
CA ILE A 183 0.35 -8.03 11.78
C ILE A 183 1.58 -7.31 11.22
N LYS A 184 1.47 -6.00 10.95
CA LYS A 184 2.61 -5.20 10.49
C LYS A 184 3.72 -5.17 11.54
N LYS A 185 3.39 -4.96 12.82
CA LYS A 185 4.37 -4.93 13.92
C LYS A 185 5.08 -6.27 14.06
N LEU A 186 4.34 -7.39 14.03
CA LEU A 186 4.92 -8.73 14.05
C LEU A 186 5.88 -8.97 12.88
N LEU A 187 5.51 -8.55 11.67
CA LEU A 187 6.38 -8.68 10.49
C LEU A 187 7.64 -7.80 10.58
N MET A 188 7.55 -6.62 11.18
CA MET A 188 8.71 -5.73 11.37
C MET A 188 9.69 -6.25 12.41
N ASN A 189 9.21 -6.99 13.41
CA ASN A 189 10.03 -7.61 14.44
C ASN A 189 10.67 -8.94 13.98
N LEU A 190 10.25 -9.50 12.84
CA LEU A 190 10.73 -10.79 12.34
C LEU A 190 12.13 -10.68 11.70
N ASN A 191 13.15 -11.24 12.35
CA ASN A 191 14.48 -11.37 11.76
C ASN A 191 14.63 -12.67 10.95
N LEU A 192 14.48 -12.57 9.62
CA LEU A 192 14.55 -13.72 8.72
C LEU A 192 15.93 -14.40 8.67
N VAL A 193 17.02 -13.66 8.94
CA VAL A 193 18.38 -14.21 8.90
C VAL A 193 18.61 -15.13 10.09
N GLU A 194 18.28 -14.65 11.29
CA GLU A 194 18.37 -15.43 12.53
C GLU A 194 17.44 -16.63 12.50
N LEU A 195 16.18 -16.41 12.09
CA LEU A 195 15.20 -17.48 11.96
C LEU A 195 15.65 -18.56 10.98
N SER A 196 16.27 -18.18 9.85
CA SER A 196 16.78 -19.15 8.89
C SER A 196 17.92 -20.00 9.46
N VAL A 197 18.80 -19.42 10.28
CA VAL A 197 19.87 -20.17 10.94
C VAL A 197 19.30 -21.13 11.97
N GLN A 198 18.33 -20.67 12.78
CA GLN A 198 17.68 -21.49 13.79
C GLN A 198 16.97 -22.69 13.17
N LEU A 199 16.09 -22.46 12.18
CA LEU A 199 15.34 -23.53 11.51
C LEU A 199 16.26 -24.58 10.84
N ARG A 200 17.43 -24.17 10.35
CA ARG A 200 18.41 -25.11 9.80
C ARG A 200 19.04 -25.97 10.89
N LYS A 201 19.34 -25.41 12.07
CA LYS A 201 19.86 -26.17 13.22
C LYS A 201 18.83 -27.20 13.70
N ASP A 202 17.59 -26.76 13.91
CA ASP A 202 16.50 -27.61 14.39
C ASP A 202 16.27 -28.81 13.43
N LEU A 203 16.43 -28.59 12.13
CA LEU A 203 16.32 -29.63 11.10
C LEU A 203 17.47 -30.66 11.13
N PHE A 204 18.66 -30.29 11.62
CA PHE A 204 19.78 -31.24 11.78
C PHE A 204 19.73 -31.99 13.12
N GLU A 205 19.09 -31.41 14.13
CA GLU A 205 18.91 -32.03 15.46
C GLU A 205 17.72 -33.00 15.51
N THR A 206 16.80 -32.90 14.54
CA THR A 206 15.65 -33.80 14.36
C THR A 206 15.99 -34.96 13.42
#